data_AF-A0A448MTJ6-F1
#
_entry.id   AF-A0A448MTJ6-F1
#
_cell.length_a   1.000
_cell.length_b   1.000
_cell.length_c   1.000
_cell.angle_alpha   90.00
_cell.angle_beta   90.00
_cell.angle_gamma   90.00
#
_symmetry.space_group_name_H-M   'P 1'
#
loop_
_entity.id
_entity.type
_entity.pdbx_description
1 polymer ?
#
loop_
_entity_poly.entity_id
_entity_poly.type
_entity_poly.pdbx_seq_one_letter_code
_entity_poly.pdbx_strand_id
1 'polypeptide(L)' 'MEICLTNLPAKQAKVFMMREYLGFSSEEICANLKITTANLRTMLYRARLQLQQCLSVKLSLGERK' A
#
# COMPACT_ATOMS: atom_id res chain seq x y z
N MET A 1 3.68 -6.35 10.19
CA MET A 1 3.06 -5.72 9.00
C MET A 1 3.45 -4.24 8.90
N GLU A 2 3.64 -3.56 10.04
CA GLU A 2 3.92 -2.12 10.13
C GLU A 2 5.27 -1.66 9.53
N ILE A 3 6.35 -2.42 9.70
CA ILE A 3 7.69 -2.07 9.16
C ILE A 3 7.68 -1.92 7.63
N CYS A 4 6.83 -2.70 6.94
CA CYS A 4 6.72 -2.65 5.50
C CYS A 4 5.92 -1.42 5.04
N LEU A 5 4.93 -1.00 5.84
CA LEU A 5 4.13 0.20 5.58
C LEU A 5 4.91 1.49 5.83
N THR A 6 5.88 1.50 6.77
CA THR A 6 6.77 2.67 6.97
C THR A 6 7.78 2.86 5.85
N ASN A 7 8.10 1.83 5.06
CA ASN A 7 8.93 1.94 3.86
C ASN A 7 8.14 2.37 2.61
N LEU A 8 6.81 2.42 2.68
CA LEU A 8 6.01 2.97 1.60
C LEU A 8 6.12 4.49 1.58
N PRO A 9 6.16 5.13 0.39
CA PRO A 9 5.94 6.55 0.27
C PRO A 9 4.63 6.94 0.96
N ALA A 10 4.64 8.01 1.75
CA ALA A 10 3.49 8.41 2.58
C ALA A 10 2.15 8.46 1.82
N LYS A 11 2.16 8.85 0.54
CA LYS A 11 0.96 8.84 -0.32
C LYS A 11 0.44 7.43 -0.63
N GLN A 12 1.33 6.46 -0.87
CA GLN A 12 0.96 5.07 -1.16
C GLN A 12 0.43 4.36 0.09
N ALA A 13 1.09 4.56 1.23
CA ALA A 13 0.63 4.05 2.52
C ALA A 13 -0.77 4.59 2.87
N LYS A 14 -0.99 5.89 2.68
CA LYS A 14 -2.27 6.55 2.92
C LYS A 14 -3.38 6.00 2.01
N VAL A 15 -3.13 5.86 0.71
CA VAL A 15 -4.08 5.27 -0.25
C VAL A 15 -4.44 3.83 0.14
N PHE A 16 -3.44 3.03 0.51
CA PHE A 16 -3.66 1.64 0.92
C PHE A 16 -4.49 1.54 2.19
N MET A 17 -4.18 2.34 3.23
CA MET A 17 -4.98 2.41 4.46
C MET A 17 -6.41 2.90 4.18
N MET A 18 -6.58 3.95 3.38
CA MET A 18 -7.91 4.46 3.05
C MET A 18 -8.78 3.42 2.37
N ARG A 19 -8.20 2.60 1.48
CA ARG A 19 -8.95 1.59 0.75
C ARG A 19 -9.20 0.31 1.54
N GLU A 20 -8.16 -0.23 2.19
CA GLU A 20 -8.22 -1.56 2.79
C GLU A 20 -8.62 -1.52 4.28
N TYR A 21 -8.28 -0.44 4.99
CA TYR A 21 -8.55 -0.30 6.43
C TYR A 21 -9.79 0.56 6.70
N LEU A 22 -9.93 1.67 5.98
CA LEU A 22 -11.02 2.64 6.17
C LEU A 22 -12.20 2.39 5.21
N GLY A 23 -12.04 1.50 4.21
CA GLY A 23 -13.12 1.10 3.31
C GLY A 23 -13.58 2.18 2.32
N PHE A 24 -12.80 3.24 2.09
CA PHE A 24 -13.17 4.29 1.13
C PHE A 24 -13.24 3.75 -0.31
N SER A 25 -14.19 4.28 -1.07
CA SER A 25 -14.29 4.01 -2.50
C SER A 25 -13.14 4.65 -3.28
N SER A 26 -12.89 4.15 -4.49
CA SER A 26 -11.84 4.71 -5.36
C SER A 26 -12.10 6.18 -5.70
N GLU A 27 -13.36 6.56 -5.84
CA GLU A 27 -13.79 7.93 -6.15
C GLU A 27 -13.55 8.88 -4.98
N GLU A 28 -13.90 8.46 -3.76
CA GLU A 28 -13.63 9.24 -2.55
C GLU A 28 -12.14 9.43 -2.31
N ILE A 29 -11.32 8.39 -2.52
CA ILE A 29 -9.87 8.51 -2.38
C ILE A 29 -9.30 9.46 -3.44
N CYS A 30 -9.77 9.35 -4.69
CA CYS A 30 -9.38 10.25 -5.77
C CYS A 30 -9.73 11.71 -5.47
N ALA A 31 -10.94 11.97 -4.97
CA ALA A 31 -11.39 13.30 -4.58
C ALA A 31 -10.59 13.85 -3.38
N ASN A 32 -10.40 13.05 -2.34
CA ASN A 32 -9.75 13.49 -1.11
C ASN A 32 -8.24 13.74 -1.29
N LEU A 33 -7.58 12.99 -2.17
CA LEU A 33 -6.15 13.14 -2.46
C LEU A 33 -5.86 13.98 -3.71
N LYS A 34 -6.90 14.43 -4.43
CA LYS A 34 -6.82 15.14 -5.72
C LYS A 34 -5.93 14.40 -6.72
N ILE A 35 -6.20 13.11 -6.89
CA ILE A 35 -5.50 12.22 -7.82
C ILE A 35 -6.48 11.64 -8.85
N THR A 36 -5.95 11.16 -9.97
CA THR A 36 -6.74 10.43 -10.96
C THR A 36 -6.87 8.95 -10.60
N THR A 37 -7.91 8.31 -11.11
CA THR A 37 -8.14 6.85 -10.93
C THR A 37 -6.99 6.01 -11.49
N ALA A 38 -6.34 6.48 -12.56
CA ALA A 38 -5.12 5.86 -13.10
C ALA A 38 -3.98 5.89 -12.06
N ASN A 39 -3.73 7.05 -11.45
CA ASN A 39 -2.70 7.22 -10.44
C ASN A 39 -3.02 6.41 -9.16
N LEU A 40 -4.29 6.34 -8.76
CA LEU A 40 -4.76 5.50 -7.65
C LEU A 40 -4.43 4.02 -7.89
N ARG A 41 -4.76 3.50 -9.08
CA ARG A 41 -4.47 2.11 -9.46
C ARG A 41 -2.97 1.82 -9.42
N THR A 42 -2.14 2.72 -9.96
CA THR A 42 -0.68 2.58 -9.91
C THR A 42 -0.15 2.60 -8.48
N MET A 43 -0.64 3.49 -7.62
CA MET A 43 -0.21 3.57 -6.22
C MET A 43 -0.59 2.31 -5.43
N LEU A 44 -1.79 1.78 -5.61
CA LEU A 44 -2.20 0.52 -4.98
C LEU A 44 -1.39 -0.67 -5.47
N TYR A 45 -1.13 -0.75 -6.78
CA TYR A 45 -0.28 -1.79 -7.36
C TYR A 45 1.14 -1.75 -6.78
N ARG A 46 1.74 -0.56 -6.70
CA ARG A 46 3.08 -0.36 -6.12
C ARG A 46 3.11 -0.69 -4.62
N ALA A 47 2.09 -0.26 -3.87
CA ALA A 47 1.95 -0.59 -2.45
C ALA A 47 1.90 -2.12 -2.23
N ARG A 48 1.11 -2.85 -3.03
CA ARG A 48 1.02 -4.31 -2.97
C ARG A 48 2.35 -4.99 -3.31
N LEU A 49 3.04 -4.53 -4.35
CA LEU A 49 4.36 -5.04 -4.73
C LEU A 49 5.41 -4.86 -3.63
N GLN A 50 5.45 -3.68 -2.99
CA GLN A 50 6.36 -3.44 -1.87
C GLN A 50 6.01 -4.31 -0.66
N LEU A 51 4.72 -4.44 -0.33
CA LEU A 51 4.27 -5.34 0.72
C LEU A 51 4.68 -6.79 0.43
N GLN A 52 4.54 -7.23 -0.82
CA GLN A 52 4.95 -8.57 -1.24
C GLN A 52 6.46 -8.77 -1.20
N GLN A 53 7.28 -7.81 -1.65
CA GLN A 53 8.74 -7.87 -1.50
C GLN A 53 9.14 -7.93 -0.03
N CYS A 54 8.51 -7.13 0.81
CA CYS A 54 8.82 -7.05 2.23
C CYS A 54 8.39 -8.32 2.98
N LEU A 55 7.28 -8.94 2.56
CA LEU A 55 6.85 -10.26 3.07
C LEU A 55 7.75 -11.39 2.55
N SER A 56 8.20 -11.31 1.28
CA SER A 56 9.14 -12.25 0.68
C SER A 56 10.51 -12.21 1.37
N VAL A 57 11.01 -11.02 1.69
CA VAL A 57 12.23 -10.83 2.52
C VAL A 57 12.05 -11.43 3.91
N LYS A 58 10.88 -11.28 4.53
CA LYS A 58 10.60 -11.90 5.83
C LYS A 58 10.51 -13.43 5.76
N LEU A 59 9.93 -13.97 4.69
CA LEU A 59 9.86 -15.41 4.45
C LEU A 59 11.27 -16.00 4.23
N SER A 60 12.12 -15.31 3.48
CA SER A 60 13.52 -15.73 3.23
C SER A 60 14.45 -15.53 4.44
N LEU A 61 14.09 -14.66 5.40
CA LEU A 61 14.73 -14.56 6.72
C LEU A 61 14.02 -15.40 7.79
N GLY A 62 12.96 -16.12 7.42
CA GLY A 62 12.01 -16.78 8.32
C GLY A 62 12.10 -18.31 8.35
N GLU A 63 13.05 -18.92 7.65
CA GLU A 63 13.39 -20.35 7.79
C GLU A 63 14.55 -20.58 8.77
N ARG A 64 14.60 -19.81 9.86
CA ARG A 64 15.28 -20.20 11.11
C ARG A 64 14.61 -19.53 12.30
N LYS A 65 13.52 -20.10 12.79
CA LYS A 65 13.25 -20.11 14.22
C LYS A 65 12.48 -21.36 14.61
#